data_AF-A0A7C7BNJ0-F1
#
_entry.id   AF-A0A7C7BNJ0-F1
#
_cell.length_a   1.000
_cell.length_b   1.000
_cell.length_c   1.000
_cell.angle_alpha   90.00
_cell.angle_beta   90.00
_cell.angle_gamma   90.00
#
_symmetry.space_group_name_H-M   'P 1'
#
loop_
_entity.id
_entity.type
_entity.pdbx_description
1 polymer ?
#
loop_
_entity_poly.entity_id
_entity_poly.type
_entity_poly.pdbx_seq_one_letter_code
_entity_poly.pdbx_strand_id
1 'polypeptide(L)'
;MRLKKLLIVPIIVAFASCGSGNDDPSDIGASIETFEMLEAVFDGPYSKYAIKDKLDEAFAIYNMEANQGNYLKAGNSLVDYRKDGNGSFREMDIINHMIEANTGEGGVSFDEQLNKSVRAMKKELAEK
;
A
#
# COMPACT_ATOMS: atom_id res chain seq x y z
N MET A 1 24.19 18.35 -65.22
CA MET A 1 22.77 17.98 -65.21
C MET A 1 22.65 16.48 -64.92
N ARG A 2 22.17 16.10 -63.73
CA ARG A 2 21.36 14.89 -63.41
C ARG A 2 21.14 14.85 -61.89
N LEU A 3 20.03 15.47 -61.47
CA LEU A 3 19.45 15.36 -60.14
C LEU A 3 19.09 13.89 -59.89
N LYS A 4 19.63 13.25 -58.85
CA LYS A 4 19.16 11.94 -58.38
C LYS A 4 18.71 12.05 -56.92
N LYS A 5 17.40 12.30 -56.79
CA LYS A 5 16.45 11.83 -55.78
C LYS A 5 16.99 11.68 -54.34
N LEU A 6 16.58 12.62 -53.48
CA LEU A 6 16.40 12.40 -52.05
C LEU A 6 15.52 11.16 -51.83
N LEU A 7 15.96 10.28 -50.93
CA LEU A 7 15.08 9.50 -50.07
C LEU A 7 15.69 9.51 -48.66
N ILE A 8 15.11 10.36 -47.82
CA ILE A 8 15.32 10.39 -46.37
C ILE A 8 14.56 9.17 -45.83
N VAL A 9 15.28 8.24 -45.21
CA VAL A 9 14.67 7.13 -44.45
C VAL A 9 14.83 7.46 -42.97
N PRO A 10 13.75 7.70 -42.21
CA PRO A 10 13.85 7.81 -40.77
C PRO A 10 14.14 6.43 -40.17
N ILE A 11 15.29 6.27 -39.52
CA ILE A 11 15.58 5.12 -38.67
C ILE A 11 14.74 5.27 -37.41
N ILE A 12 13.61 4.56 -37.35
CA ILE A 12 12.85 4.37 -36.12
C ILE A 12 13.57 3.29 -35.32
N VAL A 13 14.36 3.70 -34.32
CA VAL A 13 14.86 2.79 -33.29
C VAL A 13 13.72 2.59 -32.29
N ALA A 14 12.93 1.53 -32.50
CA ALA A 14 12.02 1.05 -31.47
C ALA A 14 12.86 0.41 -30.36
N PHE A 15 12.98 1.08 -29.21
CA PHE A 15 13.37 0.41 -27.97
C PHE A 15 12.21 -0.53 -27.59
N ALA A 16 12.23 -1.75 -28.14
CA ALA A 16 11.50 -2.85 -27.56
C ALA A 16 12.21 -3.25 -26.26
N SER A 17 11.96 -2.48 -25.20
CA SER A 17 12.05 -3.02 -23.85
C SER A 17 10.86 -3.96 -23.67
N CYS A 18 10.99 -5.18 -24.20
CA CYS A 18 10.20 -6.31 -23.71
C CYS A 18 10.78 -6.69 -22.35
N GLY A 19 10.49 -5.89 -21.33
CA GLY A 19 10.44 -6.39 -19.97
C GLY A 19 9.23 -7.30 -19.89
N SER A 20 9.45 -8.59 -20.08
CA SER A 20 8.45 -9.63 -19.84
C SER A 20 8.18 -9.69 -18.33
N GLY A 21 7.33 -8.80 -17.84
CA GLY A 21 6.68 -8.97 -16.54
C GLY A 21 5.68 -10.11 -16.68
N ASN A 22 6.05 -11.28 -16.17
CA ASN A 22 5.09 -12.36 -15.97
C ASN A 22 4.20 -11.95 -14.78
N ASP A 23 3.23 -11.07 -15.02
CA ASP A 23 2.15 -10.86 -14.06
C ASP A 23 1.26 -12.11 -14.16
N ASP A 24 1.52 -13.06 -13.25
CA ASP A 24 0.73 -14.29 -13.16
C ASP A 24 -0.73 -13.90 -12.89
N PRO A 25 -1.69 -14.25 -13.76
CA PRO A 25 -3.10 -13.91 -13.58
C PRO A 25 -3.69 -14.43 -12.26
N SER A 26 -3.05 -15.43 -11.64
CA SER A 26 -3.42 -15.95 -10.32
C SER A 26 -3.16 -14.96 -9.17
N ASP A 27 -2.20 -14.04 -9.32
CA ASP A 27 -1.80 -13.08 -8.28
C ASP A 27 -2.84 -11.94 -8.17
N ILE A 28 -3.41 -11.52 -9.30
CA ILE A 28 -4.49 -10.52 -9.35
C ILE A 28 -5.75 -11.05 -8.66
N GLY A 29 -6.12 -12.32 -8.88
CA GLY A 29 -7.27 -12.95 -8.23
C GLY A 29 -7.10 -13.10 -6.71
N ALA A 30 -5.91 -13.47 -6.26
CA ALA A 30 -5.57 -13.58 -4.84
C ALA A 30 -5.54 -12.22 -4.12
N SER A 31 -5.24 -11.15 -4.84
CA SER A 31 -5.28 -9.79 -4.31
C SER A 31 -6.70 -9.31 -3.97
N ILE A 32 -7.70 -9.59 -4.82
CA ILE A 32 -9.08 -9.13 -4.59
C ILE A 32 -9.70 -9.84 -3.40
N GLU A 33 -9.56 -11.17 -3.32
CA GLU A 33 -10.09 -11.97 -2.20
C GLU A 33 -9.51 -11.48 -0.86
N THR A 34 -8.22 -11.14 -0.84
CA THR A 34 -7.55 -10.60 0.35
C THR A 34 -8.24 -9.32 0.85
N PHE A 35 -8.53 -8.38 -0.04
CA PHE A 35 -9.19 -7.15 0.38
C PHE A 35 -10.70 -7.33 0.67
N GLU A 36 -11.36 -8.33 0.10
CA GLU A 36 -12.72 -8.73 0.52
C GLU A 36 -12.73 -9.27 1.95
N MET A 37 -11.71 -10.05 2.34
CA MET A 37 -11.55 -10.48 3.73
C MET A 37 -11.28 -9.31 4.66
N LEU A 38 -10.40 -8.37 4.26
CA LEU A 38 -10.09 -7.18 5.07
C LEU A 38 -11.32 -6.26 5.22
N GLU A 39 -12.08 -6.04 4.15
CA GLU A 39 -13.35 -5.31 4.17
C GLU A 39 -14.35 -5.94 5.16
N ALA A 40 -14.40 -7.27 5.26
CA ALA A 40 -15.31 -7.96 6.18
C ALA A 40 -14.93 -7.81 7.67
N VAL A 41 -13.66 -7.50 7.99
CA VAL A 41 -13.16 -7.48 9.38
C VAL A 41 -12.80 -6.09 9.90
N PHE A 42 -12.50 -5.14 9.02
CA PHE A 42 -12.27 -3.74 9.38
C PHE A 42 -13.56 -3.11 9.94
N ASP A 43 -13.44 -2.26 10.95
CA ASP A 43 -14.61 -1.57 11.51
C ASP A 43 -14.89 -0.28 10.73
N GLY A 44 -16.10 -0.15 10.19
CA GLY A 44 -16.54 1.03 9.46
C GLY A 44 -16.93 0.76 8.01
N PRO A 45 -17.47 1.77 7.30
CA PRO A 45 -17.99 1.62 5.94
C PRO A 45 -16.88 1.72 4.88
N TYR A 46 -15.76 1.04 5.09
CA TYR A 46 -14.60 1.11 4.19
C TYR A 46 -14.68 0.01 3.13
N SER A 47 -14.63 0.41 1.86
CA SER A 47 -14.59 -0.56 0.77
C SER A 47 -13.22 -1.23 0.69
N LYS A 48 -13.15 -2.43 0.11
CA LYS A 48 -11.89 -3.11 -0.20
C LYS A 48 -10.88 -2.23 -0.95
N TYR A 49 -11.35 -1.36 -1.85
CA TYR A 49 -10.51 -0.42 -2.59
C TYR A 49 -9.95 0.68 -1.67
N ALA A 50 -10.76 1.25 -0.78
CA ALA A 50 -10.29 2.26 0.16
C ALA A 50 -9.27 1.70 1.16
N ILE A 51 -9.47 0.45 1.60
CA ILE A 51 -8.51 -0.26 2.46
C ILE A 51 -7.19 -0.48 1.72
N LYS A 52 -7.26 -0.98 0.48
CA LYS A 52 -6.09 -1.17 -0.38
C LYS A 52 -5.33 0.13 -0.57
N ASP A 53 -5.99 1.19 -1.02
CA ASP A 53 -5.34 2.47 -1.32
C ASP A 53 -4.61 3.03 -0.09
N LYS A 54 -5.17 2.87 1.11
CA LYS A 54 -4.52 3.30 2.35
C LYS A 54 -3.36 2.42 2.79
N LEU A 55 -3.45 1.10 2.60
CA LEU A 55 -2.32 0.22 2.86
C LEU A 55 -1.19 0.43 1.85
N ASP A 56 -1.51 0.64 0.57
CA ASP A 56 -0.53 0.99 -0.47
C ASP A 56 0.23 2.27 -0.11
N GLU A 57 -0.48 3.31 0.33
CA GLU A 57 0.10 4.57 0.76
C GLU A 57 1.07 4.37 1.94
N ALA A 58 0.63 3.65 2.97
CA ALA A 58 1.49 3.34 4.11
C ALA A 58 2.70 2.47 3.71
N PHE A 59 2.51 1.46 2.86
CA PHE A 59 3.58 0.59 2.40
C PHE A 59 4.63 1.35 1.59
N ALA A 60 4.21 2.29 0.75
CA ALA A 60 5.12 3.17 0.02
C ALA A 60 5.98 4.03 0.96
N ILE A 61 5.38 4.63 1.99
CA ILE A 61 6.10 5.44 2.99
C ILE A 61 7.14 4.60 3.73
N TYR A 62 6.75 3.40 4.18
CA TYR A 62 7.57 2.55 5.03
C TYR A 62 8.40 1.52 4.27
N ASN A 63 8.54 1.69 2.94
CA ASN A 63 9.30 0.82 2.04
C ASN A 63 8.98 -0.68 2.22
N MET A 64 7.69 -0.98 2.38
CA MET A 64 7.15 -2.34 2.50
C MET A 64 6.60 -2.78 1.15
N GLU A 65 6.86 -4.02 0.75
CA GLU A 65 6.42 -4.53 -0.54
C GLU A 65 4.90 -4.74 -0.57
N ALA A 66 4.26 -4.30 -1.65
CA ALA A 66 2.83 -4.37 -1.93
C ALA A 66 2.36 -5.76 -2.39
N ASN A 67 2.56 -6.79 -1.56
CA ASN A 67 2.17 -8.17 -1.87
C ASN A 67 1.10 -8.72 -0.90
N GLN A 68 0.42 -9.81 -1.31
CA GLN A 68 -0.68 -10.42 -0.55
C GLN A 68 -0.34 -10.71 0.92
N GLY A 69 0.83 -11.32 1.17
CA GLY A 69 1.26 -11.68 2.51
C GLY A 69 1.44 -10.46 3.41
N ASN A 70 1.98 -9.38 2.87
CA ASN A 70 2.16 -8.12 3.57
C ASN A 70 0.83 -7.44 3.88
N TYR A 71 -0.12 -7.39 2.93
CA TYR A 71 -1.47 -6.85 3.21
C TYR A 71 -2.19 -7.61 4.32
N LEU A 72 -2.18 -8.95 4.27
CA LEU A 72 -2.79 -9.77 5.31
C LEU A 72 -2.12 -9.58 6.68
N LYS A 73 -0.79 -9.55 6.72
CA LYS A 73 -0.04 -9.30 7.96
C LYS A 73 -0.38 -7.94 8.56
N ALA A 74 -0.38 -6.89 7.75
CA ALA A 74 -0.69 -5.53 8.18
C ALA A 74 -2.15 -5.42 8.64
N GLY A 75 -3.09 -5.92 7.83
CA GLY A 75 -4.52 -5.93 8.14
C GLY A 75 -4.85 -6.65 9.45
N ASN A 76 -4.30 -7.85 9.66
CA ASN A 76 -4.48 -8.59 10.92
C ASN A 76 -3.92 -7.83 12.12
N SER A 77 -2.73 -7.25 11.99
CA SER A 77 -2.11 -6.46 13.06
C SER A 77 -2.96 -5.25 13.44
N LEU A 78 -3.52 -4.55 12.44
CA LEU A 78 -4.42 -3.41 12.65
C LEU A 78 -5.69 -3.83 13.40
N VAL A 79 -6.32 -4.93 12.97
CA VAL A 79 -7.51 -5.50 13.64
C VAL A 79 -7.23 -5.88 15.08
N ASP A 80 -6.06 -6.47 15.35
CA ASP A 80 -5.64 -6.83 16.71
C ASP A 80 -5.44 -5.58 17.57
N TYR A 81 -4.79 -4.54 17.05
CA TYR A 81 -4.64 -3.28 17.79
C TYR A 81 -5.95 -2.55 18.05
N ARG A 82 -6.91 -2.59 17.11
CA ARG A 82 -8.28 -2.09 17.34
C ARG A 82 -8.92 -2.82 18.50
N LYS A 83 -8.87 -4.16 18.51
CA LYS A 83 -9.43 -5.00 19.59
C LYS A 83 -8.77 -4.69 20.93
N ASP A 84 -7.44 -4.58 20.96
CA ASP A 84 -6.67 -4.20 22.15
C ASP A 84 -6.94 -2.76 22.63
N GLY A 85 -7.41 -1.89 21.73
CA GLY A 85 -7.90 -0.55 22.04
C GLY A 85 -9.35 -0.53 22.51
N ASN A 86 -10.01 -1.68 22.66
CA ASN A 86 -11.46 -1.79 22.91
C ASN A 86 -12.30 -0.97 21.93
N GLY A 87 -11.85 -0.83 20.67
CA GLY A 87 -12.54 -0.03 19.66
C GLY A 87 -12.43 1.50 19.83
N SER A 88 -11.51 1.99 20.68
CA SER A 88 -11.33 3.44 20.87
C SER A 88 -10.83 4.18 19.62
N PHE A 89 -10.27 3.44 18.67
CA PHE A 89 -9.86 3.89 17.34
C PHE A 89 -9.99 2.72 16.37
N ARG A 90 -10.22 3.01 15.10
CA ARG A 90 -10.38 2.04 14.01
C ARG A 90 -9.06 1.77 13.31
N GLU A 91 -9.01 0.71 12.51
CA GLU A 91 -7.83 0.37 11.70
C GLU A 91 -7.40 1.55 10.80
N MET A 92 -8.36 2.21 10.18
CA MET A 92 -8.09 3.36 9.30
C MET A 92 -7.56 4.58 10.05
N ASP A 93 -7.94 4.76 11.32
CA ASP A 93 -7.39 5.84 12.15
C ASP A 93 -5.90 5.56 12.42
N ILE A 94 -5.55 4.30 12.69
CA ILE A 94 -4.15 3.89 12.90
C ILE A 94 -3.34 4.08 11.62
N ILE A 95 -3.85 3.63 10.46
CA ILE A 95 -3.16 3.79 9.17
C ILE A 95 -2.94 5.29 8.87
N ASN A 96 -3.97 6.13 9.07
CA ASN A 96 -3.84 7.57 8.84
C ASN A 96 -2.79 8.20 9.75
N HIS A 97 -2.76 7.83 11.04
CA HIS A 97 -1.73 8.31 11.96
C HIS A 97 -0.32 7.86 11.53
N MET A 98 -0.17 6.65 11.00
CA MET A 98 1.11 6.20 10.43
C MET A 98 1.50 7.05 9.20
N ILE A 99 0.58 7.32 8.30
CA ILE A 99 0.83 8.13 7.10
C ILE A 99 1.22 9.56 7.49
N GLU A 100 0.48 10.18 8.40
CA GLU A 100 0.74 11.54 8.89
C GLU A 100 2.11 11.67 9.58
N ALA A 101 2.55 10.63 10.28
CA ALA A 101 3.87 10.62 10.91
C ALA A 101 5.02 10.62 9.89
N ASN A 102 4.81 10.00 8.71
CA ASN A 102 5.74 9.97 7.57
C ASN A 102 7.21 9.73 7.96
N THR A 103 7.48 8.79 8.87
CA THR A 103 8.83 8.56 9.42
C THR A 103 9.65 7.55 8.63
N GLY A 104 9.11 7.03 7.52
CA GLY A 104 9.73 5.97 6.73
C GLY A 104 11.05 6.39 6.08
N GLU A 105 11.17 7.63 5.58
CA GLU A 105 12.45 8.17 5.07
C GLU A 105 13.53 8.23 6.16
N GLY A 106 13.13 8.33 7.43
CA GLY A 106 14.02 8.29 8.60
C GLY A 106 14.50 6.87 8.96
N GLY A 107 14.10 5.86 8.18
CA GLY A 107 14.48 4.45 8.39
C GLY A 107 13.61 3.71 9.41
N VAL A 108 12.50 4.30 9.86
CA VAL A 108 11.54 3.62 10.74
C VAL A 108 10.79 2.57 9.93
N SER A 109 10.75 1.33 10.42
CA SER A 109 10.00 0.25 9.75
C SER A 109 8.49 0.39 9.95
N PHE A 110 7.70 -0.22 9.05
CA PHE A 110 6.24 -0.28 9.17
C PHE A 110 5.78 -0.79 10.55
N ASP A 111 6.29 -1.94 11.00
CA ASP A 111 5.90 -2.55 12.27
C ASP A 111 6.27 -1.66 13.47
N GLU A 112 7.42 -0.99 13.42
CA GLU A 112 7.84 -0.04 14.45
C GLU A 112 6.91 1.18 14.50
N GLN A 113 6.60 1.77 13.34
CA GLN A 113 5.71 2.93 13.29
C GLN A 113 4.28 2.58 13.66
N LEU A 114 3.78 1.41 13.29
CA LEU A 114 2.47 0.90 13.70
C LEU A 114 2.37 0.88 15.24
N ASN A 115 3.37 0.27 15.90
CA ASN A 115 3.45 0.25 17.36
C ASN A 115 3.53 1.65 17.98
N LYS A 116 4.33 2.55 17.40
CA LYS A 116 4.44 3.94 17.87
C LYS A 116 3.11 4.69 17.76
N SER A 117 2.42 4.55 16.62
CA SER A 117 1.15 5.23 16.34
C SER A 117 0.07 4.77 17.32
N VAL A 118 -0.09 3.45 17.51
CA VAL A 118 -1.06 2.90 18.48
C VAL A 118 -0.77 3.38 19.90
N ARG A 119 0.50 3.44 20.32
CA ARG A 119 0.87 3.96 21.65
C ARG A 119 0.58 5.45 21.80
N ALA A 120 0.86 6.26 20.77
CA ALA A 120 0.57 7.69 20.76
C ALA A 120 -0.95 7.92 20.90
N MET A 121 -1.75 7.27 20.07
CA MET A 121 -3.22 7.39 20.09
C MET A 121 -3.82 6.95 21.42
N LYS A 122 -3.34 5.84 22.03
CA LYS A 122 -3.78 5.40 23.37
C LYS A 122 -3.45 6.43 24.45
N LYS A 123 -2.30 7.08 24.36
CA LYS A 123 -1.89 8.12 25.31
C LYS A 123 -2.76 9.36 25.18
N GLU A 124 -2.99 9.84 23.96
CA GLU A 124 -3.85 11.00 23.68
C GLU A 124 -5.29 10.79 24.16
N LEU A 125 -5.80 9.55 24.09
CA LEU A 125 -7.12 9.21 24.61
C LEU A 125 -7.17 9.29 26.14
N ALA A 126 -6.11 8.88 26.84
CA ALA A 126 -6.05 8.90 28.31
C ALA A 126 -5.88 10.32 28.88
N GLU A 127 -5.44 11.27 28.07
CA GLU A 127 -5.24 12.68 28.45
C GLU A 127 -6.48 13.56 28.17
N LYS A 128 -7.53 13.00 27.55
CA LYS A 128 -8.83 13.65 27.32
C LYS A 128 -9.81 13.41 28.47
#